data_AF-A0A2C9LKY1-F1
#
_entry.id   AF-A0A2C9LKY1-F1
#
_cell.length_a   1.000
_cell.length_b   1.000
_cell.length_c   1.000
_cell.angle_alpha   90.00
_cell.angle_beta   90.00
_cell.angle_gamma   90.00
#
_symmetry.space_group_name_H-M   'P 1'
#
loop_
_entity.id
_entity.type
_entity.pdbx_description
1 polymer ?
#
loop_
_entity_poly.entity_id
_entity_poly.type
_entity_poly.pdbx_seq_one_letter_code
_entity_poly.pdbx_strand_id
1 'polypeptide(L)'
;MQLFGGNMNFDDGRPSSNFDTFPIALLTVFQILTGADWNEVMYNGINAQGGVEGQGMFYSIYFVVLTLFGSYTLLNVFLAIAVDNLANAQELTAAEEAQEKKEADRREEIEQQLAAAAASDDNNSAANLEHNV
;
A
#
# COMPACT_ATOMS: atom_id res chain seq x y z
N MET A 1 13.57 -19.59 -18.08
CA MET A 1 13.76 -20.01 -19.49
C MET A 1 15.19 -20.48 -19.76
N GLN A 2 16.24 -19.71 -19.45
CA GLN A 2 17.63 -20.15 -19.71
C GLN A 2 18.05 -21.38 -18.88
N LEU A 3 17.67 -21.43 -17.60
CA LEU A 3 18.05 -22.52 -16.71
C LEU A 3 17.13 -23.75 -16.86
N PHE A 4 15.82 -23.55 -17.05
CA PHE A 4 14.83 -24.63 -16.95
C PHE A 4 13.92 -24.79 -18.18
N GLY A 5 14.12 -23.98 -19.24
CA GLY A 5 13.24 -24.02 -20.40
C GLY A 5 13.41 -25.30 -21.19
N GLY A 6 12.32 -26.03 -21.40
CA GLY A 6 12.29 -27.32 -22.08
C GLY A 6 12.77 -28.51 -21.23
N ASN A 7 13.33 -28.25 -20.05
CA ASN A 7 13.95 -29.29 -19.21
C ASN A 7 12.96 -29.94 -18.23
N MET A 8 11.81 -29.31 -17.97
CA MET A 8 10.74 -29.84 -17.10
C MET A 8 9.79 -30.78 -17.86
N ASN A 9 10.36 -31.77 -18.55
CA ASN A 9 9.61 -32.77 -19.31
C ASN A 9 9.76 -34.14 -18.65
N PHE A 10 8.82 -34.48 -17.77
CA PHE A 10 8.83 -35.71 -16.98
C PHE A 10 7.92 -36.79 -17.58
N ASP A 11 8.05 -38.02 -17.09
CA ASP A 11 7.28 -39.18 -17.59
C ASP A 11 5.77 -39.06 -17.29
N ASP A 12 5.41 -38.38 -16.21
CA ASP A 12 4.04 -38.04 -15.81
C ASP A 12 3.49 -36.79 -16.52
N GLY A 13 4.33 -36.11 -17.30
CA GLY A 13 3.97 -34.97 -18.15
C GLY A 13 4.74 -33.70 -17.83
N ARG A 14 4.30 -32.60 -18.46
CA ARG A 14 4.85 -31.27 -18.20
C ARG A 14 4.04 -30.58 -17.11
N PRO A 15 4.66 -30.08 -16.03
CA PRO A 15 3.95 -29.27 -15.04
C PRO A 15 3.34 -28.02 -15.69
N SER A 16 2.20 -27.57 -15.18
CA SER A 16 1.60 -26.28 -15.59
C SER A 16 2.54 -25.10 -15.30
N SER A 17 3.25 -25.17 -14.18
CA SER A 17 4.25 -24.19 -13.74
C SER A 17 5.64 -24.58 -14.27
N ASN A 18 5.93 -24.16 -15.50
CA ASN A 18 7.20 -24.45 -16.18
C ASN A 18 7.84 -23.18 -16.79
N PHE A 19 8.99 -23.35 -17.44
CA PHE A 19 9.75 -22.24 -18.01
C PHE A 19 9.94 -22.35 -19.53
N ASP A 20 9.02 -23.02 -20.23
CA ASP A 20 9.14 -23.32 -21.67
C ASP A 20 8.84 -22.12 -22.55
N THR A 21 7.86 -21.30 -22.14
CA THR A 21 7.45 -20.09 -22.88
C THR A 21 7.43 -18.89 -21.95
N PHE A 22 7.60 -17.70 -22.52
CA PHE A 22 7.66 -16.45 -21.75
C PHE A 22 6.42 -16.21 -20.88
N PRO A 23 5.17 -16.33 -21.37
CA PRO A 23 3.99 -16.08 -20.54
C PRO A 23 3.87 -17.05 -19.36
N ILE A 24 4.14 -18.34 -19.59
CA ILE A 24 4.08 -19.37 -18.54
C ILE A 24 5.20 -19.16 -17.50
N ALA A 25 6.40 -18.83 -17.97
CA ALA A 25 7.53 -18.51 -17.10
C ALA A 25 7.23 -17.27 -16.22
N LEU A 26 6.58 -16.24 -16.78
CA LEU A 26 6.16 -15.06 -16.03
C LEU A 26 5.15 -15.40 -14.94
N LEU A 27 4.13 -16.21 -15.27
CA LEU A 27 3.13 -16.68 -14.29
C LEU A 27 3.77 -17.57 -13.21
N THR A 28 4.72 -18.41 -13.59
CA THR A 28 5.46 -19.27 -12.65
C THR A 28 6.33 -18.45 -11.70
N VAL A 29 7.01 -17.41 -12.19
CA VAL A 29 7.73 -16.46 -11.33
C VAL A 29 6.76 -15.73 -10.42
N PHE A 30 5.61 -15.28 -10.93
CA PHE A 30 4.59 -14.64 -10.11
C PHE A 30 4.09 -15.57 -9.00
N GLN A 31 3.80 -16.84 -9.30
CA GLN A 31 3.45 -17.87 -8.32
C GLN A 31 4.53 -18.05 -7.24
N ILE A 32 5.81 -18.07 -7.63
CA ILE A 32 6.91 -18.16 -6.66
C ILE A 32 6.95 -16.92 -5.75
N LEU A 33 6.74 -15.73 -6.32
CA LEU A 33 6.75 -14.46 -5.58
C LEU A 33 5.57 -14.32 -4.62
N THR A 34 4.41 -14.91 -4.93
CA THR A 34 3.27 -14.97 -4.00
C THR A 34 3.47 -16.02 -2.90
N GLY A 35 4.49 -16.87 -3.00
CA GLY A 35 4.77 -17.96 -2.07
C GLY A 35 3.84 -19.16 -2.23
N ALA A 36 3.08 -19.25 -3.32
CA ALA A 36 2.17 -20.35 -3.58
C ALA A 36 2.90 -21.53 -4.24
N ASP A 37 2.97 -22.68 -3.57
CA ASP A 37 3.57 -23.93 -4.07
C ASP A 37 4.97 -23.75 -4.71
N TRP A 38 5.73 -22.75 -4.24
CA TRP A 38 7.05 -22.42 -4.79
C TRP A 38 8.06 -23.55 -4.58
N ASN A 39 7.89 -24.32 -3.50
CA ASN A 39 8.69 -25.50 -3.21
C ASN A 39 8.44 -26.62 -4.22
N GLU A 40 7.21 -26.77 -4.73
CA GLU A 40 6.90 -27.76 -5.77
C GLU A 40 7.58 -27.40 -7.08
N VAL A 41 7.51 -26.12 -7.47
CA VAL A 41 8.23 -25.62 -8.66
C VAL A 41 9.75 -25.82 -8.50
N MET A 42 10.28 -25.63 -7.30
CA MET A 42 11.68 -25.90 -6.99
C MET A 42 12.02 -27.40 -7.12
N TYR A 43 11.19 -28.29 -6.58
CA TYR A 43 11.40 -29.74 -6.70
C TYR A 43 11.40 -30.19 -8.16
N ASN A 44 10.47 -29.68 -8.95
CA ASN A 44 10.44 -29.89 -10.39
C ASN A 44 11.73 -29.36 -11.06
N GLY A 45 12.22 -28.18 -10.64
CA GLY A 45 13.48 -27.63 -11.13
C GLY A 45 14.71 -28.48 -10.81
N ILE A 46 14.76 -29.07 -9.61
CA ILE A 46 15.84 -29.99 -9.19
C ILE A 46 15.78 -31.27 -10.03
N ASN A 47 14.61 -31.87 -10.17
CA ASN A 47 14.41 -33.09 -10.96
C ASN A 47 14.78 -32.89 -12.44
N ALA A 48 14.42 -31.74 -13.01
CA ALA A 48 14.78 -31.36 -14.38
C ALA A 48 16.29 -31.20 -14.61
N GLN A 49 17.09 -31.05 -13.54
CA GLN A 49 18.53 -30.81 -13.59
C GLN A 49 19.37 -31.99 -13.07
N GLY A 50 18.84 -33.21 -13.22
CA GLY A 50 19.53 -34.45 -12.82
C GLY A 50 19.25 -34.86 -11.37
N GLY A 51 18.21 -34.31 -10.74
CA GLY A 51 17.71 -34.75 -9.44
C GLY A 51 18.63 -34.42 -8.27
N VAL A 52 18.31 -35.02 -7.12
CA VAL A 52 19.02 -34.79 -5.84
C VAL A 52 20.41 -35.44 -5.84
N GLU A 53 20.58 -36.56 -6.54
CA GLU A 53 21.86 -37.28 -6.67
C GLU A 53 22.81 -36.63 -7.69
N GLY A 54 22.27 -35.81 -8.61
CA GLY A 54 23.03 -35.03 -9.57
C GLY A 54 23.34 -33.60 -9.10
N GLN A 55 23.52 -32.68 -10.06
CA GLN A 55 23.76 -31.26 -9.75
C GLN A 55 22.46 -30.46 -9.50
N GLY A 56 21.29 -31.11 -9.53
CA GLY A 56 20.00 -30.44 -9.39
C GLY A 56 19.86 -29.63 -8.09
N MET A 57 20.50 -30.08 -7.00
CA MET A 57 20.46 -29.37 -5.72
C MET A 57 21.07 -27.96 -5.80
N PHE A 58 22.09 -27.72 -6.62
CA PHE A 58 22.67 -26.38 -6.79
C PHE A 58 21.67 -25.38 -7.37
N TYR A 59 20.75 -25.84 -8.22
CA TYR A 59 19.72 -25.01 -8.83
C TYR A 59 18.62 -24.60 -7.84
N SER A 60 18.49 -25.27 -6.69
CA SER A 60 17.55 -24.86 -5.62
C SER A 60 17.84 -23.46 -5.09
N ILE A 61 19.12 -23.04 -5.12
CA ILE A 61 19.56 -21.71 -4.68
C ILE A 61 18.86 -20.61 -5.46
N TYR A 62 18.60 -20.81 -6.77
CA TYR A 62 17.86 -19.85 -7.58
C TYR A 62 16.46 -19.59 -7.00
N PHE A 63 15.74 -20.65 -6.63
CA PHE A 63 14.38 -20.53 -6.08
C PHE A 63 14.40 -19.91 -4.69
N VAL A 64 15.32 -20.32 -3.82
CA VAL A 64 15.46 -19.76 -2.46
C VAL A 64 15.77 -18.26 -2.51
N VAL A 65 16.71 -17.85 -3.35
CA VAL A 65 17.06 -16.43 -3.55
C VAL A 65 15.88 -15.67 -4.12
N LEU A 66 15.21 -16.21 -5.15
CA LEU A 66 14.05 -15.57 -5.76
C LEU A 66 12.91 -15.36 -4.75
N THR A 67 12.61 -16.36 -3.93
CA THR A 67 11.59 -16.25 -2.88
C THR A 67 11.98 -15.22 -1.82
N LEU A 68 13.20 -15.30 -1.27
CA LEU A 68 13.62 -14.39 -0.19
C LEU A 68 13.71 -12.94 -0.66
N PHE A 69 14.42 -12.66 -1.76
CA PHE A 69 14.57 -11.31 -2.28
C PHE A 69 13.27 -10.78 -2.89
N GLY A 70 12.50 -11.65 -3.53
CA GLY A 70 11.19 -11.33 -4.07
C GLY A 70 10.21 -10.90 -2.99
N SER A 71 10.05 -11.71 -1.93
CA SER A 71 9.20 -11.37 -0.80
C SER A 71 9.67 -10.12 -0.07
N TYR A 72 10.99 -9.93 0.12
CA TYR A 72 11.54 -8.70 0.71
C TYR A 72 11.20 -7.46 -0.12
N THR A 73 11.34 -7.55 -1.44
CA THR A 73 11.01 -6.46 -2.36
C THR A 73 9.51 -6.14 -2.30
N LEU A 74 8.65 -7.15 -2.36
CA LEU A 74 7.19 -6.97 -2.27
C LEU A 74 6.78 -6.37 -0.92
N LEU A 75 7.37 -6.83 0.18
CA LEU A 75 7.12 -6.28 1.52
C LEU A 75 7.50 -4.80 1.57
N ASN A 76 8.67 -4.43 1.07
CA ASN A 76 9.11 -3.04 1.10
C ASN A 76 8.24 -2.13 0.22
N VAL A 77 7.81 -2.61 -0.94
CA VAL A 77 6.86 -1.87 -1.80
C VAL A 77 5.51 -1.72 -1.09
N PHE A 78 5.00 -2.79 -0.47
CA PHE A 78 3.76 -2.75 0.30
C PHE A 78 3.85 -1.78 1.47
N LEU A 79 4.94 -1.84 2.24
CA LEU A 79 5.18 -0.94 3.37
C LEU A 79 5.29 0.51 2.93
N ALA A 80 6.01 0.80 1.84
CA ALA A 80 6.09 2.14 1.29
C ALA A 80 4.69 2.68 0.96
N ILE A 81 3.88 1.91 0.23
CA ILE A 81 2.51 2.30 -0.13
C ILE A 81 1.62 2.46 1.12
N ALA A 82 1.73 1.56 2.09
CA ALA A 82 0.92 1.61 3.31
C ALA A 82 1.26 2.82 4.18
N VAL A 83 2.56 3.13 4.32
CA VAL A 83 3.03 4.30 5.06
C VAL A 83 2.59 5.59 4.38
N ASP A 84 2.74 5.68 3.06
CA ASP A 84 2.32 6.86 2.30
C ASP A 84 0.81 7.08 2.41
N ASN A 85 0.01 6.02 2.29
CA ASN A 85 -1.44 6.11 2.45
C ASN A 85 -1.85 6.52 3.87
N LEU A 86 -1.16 6.01 4.89
CA LEU A 86 -1.44 6.36 6.28
C LEU A 86 -1.09 7.82 6.57
N ALA A 87 0.05 8.29 6.09
CA ALA A 87 0.48 9.68 6.24
C ALA A 87 -0.52 10.65 5.58
N ASN A 88 -0.94 10.35 4.34
CA ASN A 88 -1.94 11.15 3.63
C ASN A 88 -3.29 11.20 4.36
N ALA A 89 -3.74 10.06 4.92
CA ALA A 89 -4.99 10.02 5.69
C ALA A 89 -4.89 10.87 6.97
N GLN A 90 -3.76 10.78 7.69
CA GLN A 90 -3.52 11.58 8.89
C GLN A 90 -3.45 13.09 8.60
N GLU A 91 -2.79 13.47 7.51
CA GLU A 91 -2.69 14.87 7.09
C GLU A 91 -4.07 15.45 6.73
N LEU A 92 -4.90 14.68 6.02
CA LEU A 92 -6.26 15.10 5.68
C LEU A 92 -7.12 15.31 6.93
N THR A 93 -7.12 14.36 7.86
CA THR A 93 -7.87 14.49 9.13
C THR A 93 -7.41 15.70 9.93
N ALA A 94 -6.10 15.94 10.04
CA ALA A 94 -5.58 17.09 10.75
C ALA A 94 -5.96 18.42 10.07
N ALA A 95 -6.01 18.47 8.73
CA ALA A 95 -6.44 19.64 7.98
C ALA A 95 -7.94 19.93 8.17
N GLU A 96 -8.78 18.90 8.17
CA GLU A 96 -10.22 19.01 8.44
C GLU A 96 -10.48 19.54 9.86
N GLU A 97 -9.86 18.95 10.88
CA GLU A 97 -9.97 19.42 12.28
C GLU A 97 -9.50 20.87 12.44
N ALA A 98 -8.41 21.25 11.77
CA ALA A 98 -7.90 22.63 11.79
C ALA A 98 -8.84 23.61 11.09
N GLN A 99 -9.52 23.18 10.02
CA GLN A 99 -10.51 24.01 9.32
C GLN A 99 -11.77 24.18 10.17
N GLU A 100 -12.31 23.10 10.74
CA GLU A 100 -13.48 23.16 11.62
C GLU A 100 -13.24 24.09 12.81
N LYS A 101 -12.06 24.00 13.44
CA LYS A 101 -11.69 24.90 14.53
C LYS A 101 -11.64 26.36 14.11
N LYS A 102 -11.01 26.67 12.96
CA LYS A 102 -10.97 28.06 12.43
C LYS A 102 -12.36 28.59 12.10
N GLU A 103 -13.25 27.75 11.59
CA GLU A 103 -14.63 28.13 11.31
C GLU A 103 -15.44 28.37 12.59
N ALA A 104 -15.22 27.55 13.63
CA ALA A 104 -15.81 27.76 14.95
C ALA A 104 -15.33 29.08 15.58
N ASP A 105 -14.02 29.31 15.62
CA ASP A 105 -13.42 30.54 16.15
C ASP A 105 -13.98 31.79 15.42
N ARG A 106 -14.09 31.73 14.07
CA ARG A 106 -14.65 32.82 13.27
C ARG A 106 -16.15 33.06 13.54
N ARG A 107 -16.93 32.00 13.79
CA ARG A 107 -18.34 32.13 14.15
C ARG A 107 -18.49 32.82 15.51
N GLU A 108 -17.70 32.41 16.50
CA GLU A 108 -17.68 33.04 17.83
C GLU A 108 -17.32 34.53 17.75
N GLU A 109 -16.31 34.90 16.97
CA GLU A 109 -15.93 36.31 16.75
C GLU A 109 -17.08 37.13 16.13
N ILE A 110 -17.77 36.59 15.13
CA ILE A 110 -18.91 37.27 14.48
C ILE A 110 -20.06 37.44 15.48
N GLU A 111 -20.37 36.41 16.27
CA GLU A 111 -21.43 36.49 17.29
C GLU A 111 -21.12 37.55 18.36
N GLN A 112 -19.87 37.62 18.83
CA GLN A 112 -19.42 38.64 19.77
C GLN A 112 -19.52 40.06 19.18
N GLN A 113 -19.14 40.23 17.91
CA GLN A 113 -19.25 41.53 17.23
C GLN A 113 -20.71 41.97 17.04
N LEU A 114 -21.60 41.04 16.67
CA LEU A 114 -23.04 41.32 16.54
C LEU A 114 -23.67 41.68 17.89
N ALA A 115 -23.33 40.95 18.96
CA ALA A 115 -23.80 41.26 20.31
C ALA A 115 -23.31 42.62 20.81
N ALA A 116 -22.05 42.97 20.57
CA ALA A 116 -21.49 44.27 20.91
C ALA A 116 -22.14 45.42 20.12
N ALA A 117 -22.38 45.23 18.82
CA ALA A 117 -23.07 46.20 17.98
C ALA A 117 -24.51 46.45 18.47
N ALA A 118 -25.26 45.40 18.76
CA ALA A 118 -26.63 45.51 19.28
C ALA A 118 -26.69 46.25 20.63
N ALA A 119 -25.77 45.97 21.55
CA ALA A 119 -25.69 46.67 22.83
C ALA A 119 -25.34 48.17 22.69
N SER A 120 -24.52 48.52 21.68
CA SER A 120 -24.17 49.91 21.41
C SER A 120 -25.32 50.73 20.81
N ASP A 121 -26.15 50.11 19.96
CA ASP A 121 -27.36 50.74 19.41
C ASP A 121 -28.41 51.00 20.48
N ASP A 122 -28.64 50.04 21.39
CA ASP A 122 -29.58 50.19 22.50
C ASP A 122 -29.17 51.36 23.42
N ASN A 123 -27.89 51.46 23.77
CA ASN A 123 -27.38 52.52 24.63
C ASN A 123 -27.46 53.91 23.99
N ASN A 124 -27.21 54.00 22.68
CA ASN A 124 -27.30 55.27 21.95
C ASN A 124 -28.77 55.72 21.73
N SER A 125 -29.70 54.76 21.64
CA SER A 125 -31.15 55.05 21.58
C SER A 125 -31.68 55.57 22.91
N ALA A 126 -31.25 54.99 24.04
CA ALA A 126 -31.63 55.40 25.39
C ALA A 126 -31.06 56.79 25.74
N ALA A 127 -29.81 57.07 25.37
CA ALA A 127 -29.19 58.38 25.60
C ALA A 127 -29.86 59.51 24.81
N ASN A 128 -30.34 59.25 23.59
CA ASN A 128 -31.08 60.25 22.79
C ASN A 128 -32.50 60.53 23.31
N LEU A 129 -33.11 59.59 24.04
CA LEU A 129 -34.41 59.79 24.69
C LEU A 129 -34.29 60.63 25.97
N GLU A 130 -33.20 60.49 26.73
CA GLU A 130 -32.95 61.33 27.92
C GLU A 130 -32.53 62.77 27.58
N HIS A 131 -31.99 63.02 26.39
CA HIS A 131 -31.59 64.37 25.97
C HIS A 131 -32.75 65.23 25.44
N ASN A 132 -33.92 64.65 25.20
CA ASN A 132 -35.08 65.31 24.57
C ASN A 132 -36.28 65.54 25.51
N VAL A 133 -36.08 65.41 26.83
CA VAL A 133 -37.06 65.73 27.89
C VAL A 133 -36.54 66.92 28.70
#